data_AF-A0A1E4G576-F1
#
_entry.id   AF-A0A1E4G576-F1
#
_cell.length_a   1.000
_cell.length_b   1.000
_cell.length_c   1.000
_cell.angle_alpha   90.00
_cell.angle_beta   90.00
_cell.angle_gamma   90.00
#
_symmetry.space_group_name_H-M   'P 1'
#
loop_
_entity.id
_entity.type
_entity.pdbx_description
1 polymer ?
#
loop_
_entity_poly.entity_id
_entity_poly.type
_entity_poly.pdbx_seq_one_letter_code
_entity_poly.pdbx_strand_id
1 'polypeptide(L)'
;MWKQIALLACAATFWGCSTPPATNSTTVSTASPAAGKVETAYALGAKKKGDKGHCAVCVVKEGKPGEETVAETLDYKGKTYVFCNESEKAEFISEPAKYAGP
;
A
#
# COMPACT_ATOMS: atom_id res chain seq x y z
N MET A 1 28.76 43.97 9.60
CA MET A 1 29.17 44.31 10.99
C MET A 1 27.95 44.86 11.71
N TRP A 2 27.78 44.60 13.01
CA TRP A 2 26.58 44.83 13.87
C TRP A 2 25.58 43.65 13.88
N LYS A 3 25.73 42.55 14.65
CA LYS A 3 26.23 42.29 16.02
C LYS A 3 25.20 42.68 17.12
N GLN A 4 24.42 41.68 17.55
CA GLN A 4 24.24 41.30 18.96
C GLN A 4 23.16 42.03 19.81
N ILE A 5 22.28 41.29 20.49
CA ILE A 5 22.15 41.06 21.98
C ILE A 5 20.64 41.22 22.27
N ALA A 6 19.89 40.53 23.14
CA ALA A 6 20.11 39.71 24.33
C ALA A 6 18.91 38.74 24.42
N LEU A 7 19.08 37.49 24.88
CA LEU A 7 18.81 37.07 26.26
C LEU A 7 17.50 37.64 26.84
N LEU A 8 16.54 36.76 27.16
CA LEU A 8 16.19 36.51 28.56
C LEU A 8 15.31 35.26 28.65
N ALA A 9 15.72 34.34 29.52
CA ALA A 9 14.97 33.17 29.91
C ALA A 9 13.77 33.57 30.78
N CYS A 10 12.60 32.99 30.51
CA CYS A 10 11.52 32.84 31.48
C CYS A 10 11.32 31.36 31.72
N ALA A 11 11.74 30.92 32.90
CA ALA A 11 11.44 29.62 33.45
C ALA A 11 10.05 29.60 34.10
N ALA A 12 9.48 28.40 34.15
CA ALA A 12 8.48 27.90 35.08
C ALA A 12 6.98 28.09 34.78
N THR A 13 6.38 26.92 34.46
CA THR A 13 5.15 26.37 35.06
C THR A 13 3.85 27.13 34.90
N PHE A 14 3.11 26.78 33.85
CA PHE A 14 1.66 26.64 33.95
C PHE A 14 1.24 25.25 33.46
N TRP A 15 0.74 24.45 34.39
CA TRP A 15 -0.05 23.25 34.12
C TRP A 15 -1.29 23.64 33.31
N GLY A 16 -1.56 22.86 32.25
CA GLY A 16 -2.85 22.86 31.56
C GLY A 16 -2.79 23.32 30.11
N CYS A 17 -2.25 22.49 29.22
CA CYS A 17 -2.63 22.52 27.81
C CYS A 17 -3.55 21.35 27.52
N SER A 18 -4.86 21.58 27.64
CA SER A 18 -5.84 20.88 26.80
C SER A 18 -5.62 21.35 25.36
N THR A 19 -4.90 20.57 24.57
CA THR A 19 -4.79 20.72 23.12
C THR A 19 -5.67 19.65 22.46
N PRO A 20 -6.74 20.02 21.73
CA PRO A 20 -7.41 19.10 20.83
C PRO A 20 -6.59 19.00 19.53
N PRO A 21 -6.18 17.81 19.08
CA PRO A 21 -5.77 17.64 17.69
C PRO A 21 -7.00 17.22 16.87
N ALA A 22 -7.76 18.19 16.40
CA ALA A 22 -8.52 18.00 15.16
C ALA A 22 -7.58 18.30 14.00
N THR A 23 -6.82 17.30 13.59
CA THR A 23 -6.18 17.29 12.27
C THR A 23 -6.29 15.88 11.74
N ASN A 24 -7.37 15.68 10.98
CA ASN A 24 -7.62 14.62 10.00
C ASN A 24 -6.50 13.59 9.88
N SER A 25 -6.46 12.68 10.83
CA SER A 25 -5.86 11.38 10.59
C SER A 25 -6.98 10.52 10.06
N THR A 26 -7.16 10.57 8.74
CA THR A 26 -7.66 9.42 8.00
C THR A 26 -6.69 8.29 8.30
N THR A 27 -6.91 7.66 9.45
CA THR A 27 -6.53 6.28 9.69
C THR A 27 -7.43 5.49 8.75
N VAL A 28 -7.10 5.53 7.46
CA VAL A 28 -7.39 4.39 6.60
C VAL A 28 -6.63 3.28 7.28
N SER A 29 -7.42 2.44 7.93
CA SER A 29 -7.05 1.16 8.47
C SER A 29 -5.87 0.61 7.71
N THR A 30 -4.74 0.57 8.40
CA THR A 30 -3.71 -0.45 8.19
C THR A 30 -4.35 -1.80 8.51
N ALA A 31 -5.24 -2.27 7.64
CA ALA A 31 -5.49 -3.67 7.43
C ALA A 31 -4.64 -4.07 6.23
N SER A 32 -3.32 -3.97 6.42
CA SER A 32 -2.37 -4.77 5.65
C SER A 32 -2.23 -6.06 6.43
N PRO A 33 -2.74 -7.19 5.95
CA PRO A 33 -2.37 -8.43 6.57
C PRO A 33 -1.02 -8.81 5.97
N ALA A 34 -0.25 -9.42 6.87
CA ALA A 34 1.15 -9.60 6.77
C ALA A 34 1.47 -10.69 5.76
N ALA A 35 2.45 -10.39 4.92
CA ALA A 35 3.54 -11.26 4.50
C ALA A 35 3.26 -12.77 4.44
N GLY A 36 3.29 -13.31 3.22
CA GLY A 36 3.72 -14.68 3.01
C GLY A 36 3.17 -15.36 1.77
N LYS A 37 3.62 -14.93 0.58
CA LYS A 37 3.89 -15.72 -0.64
C LYS A 37 3.76 -14.82 -1.88
N VAL A 38 4.92 -14.50 -2.46
CA VAL A 38 5.14 -13.88 -3.78
C VAL A 38 4.44 -12.53 -4.00
N GLU A 39 5.24 -11.50 -4.27
CA GLU A 39 4.83 -10.09 -4.39
C GLU A 39 4.02 -9.82 -5.68
N THR A 40 2.76 -10.27 -5.73
CA THR A 40 1.80 -9.97 -6.81
C THR A 40 0.88 -8.79 -6.49
N ALA A 41 0.92 -8.36 -5.23
CA ALA A 41 0.16 -7.25 -4.73
C ALA A 41 1.04 -5.99 -4.75
N TYR A 42 1.01 -5.27 -5.87
CA TYR A 42 1.80 -4.06 -6.06
C TYR A 42 1.18 -2.87 -5.34
N ALA A 43 1.97 -1.82 -5.11
CA ALA A 43 1.43 -0.55 -4.64
C ALA A 43 0.34 -0.04 -5.61
N LEU A 44 -0.70 0.59 -5.06
CA LEU A 44 -1.82 1.09 -5.85
C LEU A 44 -1.34 2.00 -6.98
N GLY A 45 -1.63 1.64 -8.23
CA GLY A 45 -1.21 2.35 -9.44
C GLY A 45 0.25 2.10 -9.88
N ALA A 46 1.00 1.22 -9.23
CA ALA A 46 2.41 0.96 -9.57
C ALA A 46 2.61 0.13 -10.84
N LYS A 47 1.56 -0.56 -11.31
CA LYS A 47 1.59 -1.40 -12.52
C LYS A 47 0.39 -1.09 -13.40
N LYS A 48 0.59 -1.19 -14.71
CA LYS A 48 -0.43 -1.00 -15.75
C LYS A 48 -0.25 -2.01 -16.87
N LYS A 49 -1.24 -2.08 -17.77
CA LYS A 49 -1.18 -2.90 -18.99
C LYS A 49 0.08 -2.59 -19.80
N GLY A 50 0.80 -3.64 -20.20
CA GLY A 50 2.06 -3.56 -20.93
C GLY A 50 3.32 -3.56 -20.06
N ASP A 51 3.20 -3.38 -18.74
CA ASP A 51 4.33 -3.58 -17.84
C ASP A 51 4.66 -5.06 -17.69
N LYS A 52 5.76 -5.35 -16.99
CA LYS A 52 6.10 -6.69 -16.56
C LYS A 52 5.73 -6.89 -15.09
N GLY A 53 5.16 -8.04 -14.77
CA GLY A 53 4.74 -8.38 -13.41
C GLY A 53 4.37 -9.84 -13.26
N HIS A 54 4.16 -10.25 -12.02
CA HIS A 54 3.76 -11.60 -11.66
C HIS A 54 2.24 -11.67 -11.57
N CYS A 55 1.60 -12.54 -12.35
CA CYS A 55 0.15 -12.71 -12.22
C CYS A 55 -0.24 -13.22 -10.84
N ALA A 56 -1.21 -12.54 -10.21
CA ALA A 56 -1.76 -12.90 -8.90
C ALA A 56 -2.32 -14.32 -8.83
N VAL A 57 -2.85 -14.83 -9.95
CA VAL A 57 -3.43 -16.16 -10.03
C VAL A 57 -2.37 -17.23 -10.34
N CYS A 58 -1.49 -16.98 -11.31
CA CYS A 58 -0.45 -17.94 -11.72
C CYS A 58 0.49 -18.28 -10.58
N VAL A 59 0.90 -17.30 -9.76
CA VAL A 59 1.79 -17.56 -8.62
C VAL A 59 1.19 -18.49 -7.59
N VAL A 60 -0.13 -18.47 -7.43
CA VAL A 60 -0.86 -19.32 -6.47
C VAL A 60 -1.14 -20.69 -7.06
N LYS A 61 -1.50 -20.77 -8.34
CA LYS A 61 -1.83 -22.02 -9.03
C LYS A 61 -0.59 -22.85 -9.36
N GLU A 62 0.46 -22.21 -9.88
CA GLU A 62 1.67 -22.91 -10.35
C GLU A 62 2.81 -22.90 -9.32
N GLY A 63 2.73 -22.05 -8.30
CA GLY A 63 3.77 -21.92 -7.27
C GLY A 63 5.09 -21.35 -7.79
N LYS A 64 5.15 -20.91 -9.06
CA LYS A 64 6.33 -20.33 -9.70
C LYS A 64 6.02 -18.90 -10.13
N PRO A 65 6.67 -17.88 -9.55
CA PRO A 65 6.61 -16.53 -10.08
C PRO A 65 7.32 -16.44 -11.43
N GLY A 66 6.55 -16.48 -12.51
CA GLY A 66 6.98 -16.01 -13.83
C GLY A 66 6.69 -14.52 -13.97
N GLU A 67 7.65 -13.75 -14.48
CA GLU A 67 7.40 -12.37 -14.87
C GLU A 67 6.88 -12.34 -16.30
N GLU A 68 5.66 -11.83 -16.47
CA GLU A 68 4.94 -11.84 -17.73
C GLU A 68 4.41 -10.45 -18.08
N THR A 69 4.00 -10.27 -19.34
CA THR A 69 3.42 -9.01 -19.76
C THR A 69 2.04 -8.86 -19.13
N VAL A 70 1.84 -7.76 -18.43
CA VAL A 70 0.56 -7.42 -17.80
C VAL A 70 -0.46 -7.14 -18.91
N ALA A 71 -1.45 -8.02 -19.05
CA ALA A 71 -2.57 -7.79 -19.95
C ALA A 71 -3.70 -7.06 -19.24
N GLU A 72 -3.92 -7.35 -17.95
CA GLU A 72 -5.00 -6.79 -17.17
C GLU A 72 -4.51 -6.40 -15.77
N THR A 73 -5.18 -5.43 -15.17
CA THR A 73 -4.94 -5.00 -13.78
C THR A 73 -6.25 -4.88 -13.01
N LEU A 74 -6.17 -5.01 -11.68
CA LEU A 74 -7.28 -4.84 -10.76
C LEU A 74 -6.78 -4.24 -9.45
N ASP A 75 -7.40 -3.15 -9.04
CA ASP A 75 -7.18 -2.58 -7.72
C ASP A 75 -8.08 -3.27 -6.69
N TYR A 76 -7.47 -3.89 -5.68
CA TYR A 76 -8.17 -4.60 -4.62
C TYR A 76 -7.48 -4.38 -3.27
N LYS A 77 -8.24 -3.98 -2.25
CA LYS A 77 -7.73 -3.67 -0.89
C LYS A 77 -6.54 -2.69 -0.87
N GLY A 78 -6.54 -1.67 -1.73
CA GLY A 78 -5.47 -0.67 -1.78
C GLY A 78 -4.16 -1.16 -2.40
N LYS A 79 -4.21 -2.27 -3.14
CA LYS A 79 -3.09 -2.83 -3.90
C LYS A 79 -3.52 -3.05 -5.35
N THR A 80 -2.59 -2.94 -6.29
CA THR A 80 -2.82 -3.27 -7.69
C THR A 80 -2.33 -4.69 -7.96
N TYR A 81 -3.22 -5.54 -8.42
CA TYR A 81 -2.91 -6.88 -8.90
C TYR A 81 -2.82 -6.85 -10.42
N VAL A 82 -1.92 -7.65 -10.96
CA VAL A 82 -1.72 -7.79 -12.41
C VAL A 82 -2.08 -9.21 -12.84
N PHE A 83 -2.48 -9.35 -14.09
CA PHE A 83 -2.90 -10.62 -14.70
C PHE A 83 -2.41 -10.70 -16.14
N CYS A 84 -2.07 -11.90 -16.60
CA CYS A 84 -1.57 -12.08 -17.96
C CYS A 84 -2.68 -12.25 -18.98
N ASN A 85 -3.93 -12.45 -18.52
CA ASN A 85 -5.12 -12.48 -19.33
C ASN A 85 -6.38 -12.08 -18.53
N GLU A 86 -7.50 -11.91 -19.23
CA GLU A 86 -8.78 -11.56 -18.62
C GLU A 86 -9.40 -12.70 -17.80
N SER A 87 -9.13 -13.96 -18.18
CA SER A 87 -9.65 -15.14 -17.47
C SER A 87 -9.10 -15.22 -16.04
N GLU A 88 -7.82 -14.95 -15.84
CA GLU A 88 -7.20 -14.91 -14.50
C GLU A 88 -7.72 -13.75 -13.66
N LYS A 89 -7.95 -12.58 -14.26
CA LYS A 89 -8.63 -11.48 -13.57
C LYS A 89 -10.03 -11.89 -13.12
N ALA A 90 -10.79 -12.60 -13.96
CA ALA A 90 -12.10 -13.11 -13.61
C ALA A 90 -12.05 -14.18 -12.50
N GLU A 91 -11.06 -15.09 -12.53
CA GLU A 91 -10.81 -16.04 -11.45
C GLU A 91 -10.50 -15.33 -10.14
N PHE A 92 -9.65 -14.29 -10.18
CA PHE A 92 -9.34 -13.47 -9.01
C PHE A 92 -10.58 -12.78 -8.45
N ILE A 93 -11.44 -12.20 -9.29
CA ILE A 93 -12.68 -11.54 -8.86
C ILE A 93 -13.65 -12.54 -8.23
N SER A 94 -13.67 -13.78 -8.71
CA SER A 94 -14.55 -14.85 -8.20
C SER A 94 -14.10 -15.34 -6.82
N GLU A 95 -12.79 -15.45 -6.58
CA GLU A 95 -12.23 -15.93 -5.31
C GLU A 95 -11.07 -15.06 -4.79
N PRO A 96 -11.27 -13.76 -4.52
CA PRO A 96 -10.17 -12.85 -4.23
C PRO A 96 -9.43 -13.21 -2.94
N ALA A 97 -10.12 -13.80 -1.96
CA ALA A 97 -9.49 -14.28 -0.73
C ALA A 97 -8.48 -15.43 -0.95
N LYS A 98 -8.62 -16.19 -2.05
CA LYS A 98 -7.70 -17.27 -2.42
C LYS A 98 -6.39 -16.72 -3.00
N TYR A 99 -6.46 -15.60 -3.71
CA TYR A 99 -5.36 -15.09 -4.53
C TYR A 99 -4.70 -13.82 -3.99
N ALA A 100 -5.44 -12.95 -3.31
CA ALA A 100 -4.92 -11.71 -2.72
C ALA A 100 -3.97 -11.94 -1.55
N GLY A 101 -3.86 -13.20 -1.07
CA GLY A 101 -3.29 -13.50 0.24
C GLY A 101 -4.14 -12.93 1.37
N PRO A 102 -3.86 -13.30 2.63
CA PRO A 102 -4.37 -12.55 3.77
C PRO A 102 -3.93 -11.09 3.62
#